data_AF-A0A250DTH4-F1
#
_entry.id   AF-A0A250DTH4-F1
#
_cell.length_a   1.000
_cell.length_b   1.000
_cell.length_c   1.000
_cell.angle_alpha   90.00
_cell.angle_beta   90.00
_cell.angle_gamma   90.00
#
_symmetry.space_group_name_H-M   'P 1'
#
loop_
_entity.id
_entity.type
_entity.pdbx_description
1 polymer ?
#
loop_
_entity_poly.entity_id
_entity_poly.type
_entity_poly.pdbx_seq_one_letter_code
_entity_poly.pdbx_strand_id
1 'polypeptide(L)'
;MSRAKLRNRRELCRSHPVATAVAKAQMASHMTADAEPARDLLAHLGWVIGIGAEIAAVVAPGLAQAKRLHAALRTVVQLSIDNAWQAAQAGVLSDAATEAKDLLVAHAGIGFDLIPSGDYIAARIRDGVASLSDVAGAEIYSTDPKGVTA
;
A
#
# COMPACT_ATOMS: atom_id res chain seq x y z
N MET A 1 12.82 7.58 -45.15
CA MET A 1 11.66 7.77 -44.23
C MET A 1 10.71 6.59 -44.44
N SER A 2 10.02 6.00 -43.48
CA SER A 2 9.56 6.50 -42.18
C SER A 2 9.25 5.28 -41.26
N ARG A 3 9.89 5.12 -40.11
CA ARG A 3 9.40 5.56 -38.77
C ARG A 3 8.06 4.98 -38.26
N ALA A 4 7.39 4.10 -38.99
CA ALA A 4 6.08 3.58 -38.58
C ALA A 4 6.13 2.36 -37.65
N LYS A 5 7.19 1.54 -37.71
CA LYS A 5 7.25 0.26 -36.97
C LYS A 5 7.82 0.34 -35.56
N LEU A 6 8.29 1.53 -35.16
CA LEU A 6 8.81 1.85 -33.82
C LEU A 6 7.83 2.74 -33.02
N ARG A 7 6.56 2.79 -33.45
CA ARG A 7 5.49 3.39 -32.63
C ARG A 7 5.15 2.43 -31.49
N ASN A 8 6.01 2.55 -30.47
CA ASN A 8 5.60 2.80 -29.10
C ASN A 8 5.20 1.61 -28.23
N ARG A 9 6.15 0.68 -28.08
CA ARG A 9 6.22 -0.26 -26.96
C ARG A 9 6.25 0.44 -25.59
N ARG A 10 6.65 1.73 -25.51
CA ARG A 10 6.60 2.56 -24.28
C ARG A 10 5.21 3.14 -23.98
N GLU A 11 4.39 3.44 -24.99
CA GLU A 11 2.98 3.85 -24.82
C GLU A 11 2.12 2.66 -24.40
N LEU A 12 2.36 1.48 -24.97
CA LEU A 12 1.66 0.25 -24.57
C LEU A 12 1.96 -0.16 -23.11
N CYS A 13 3.14 0.18 -22.59
CA CYS A 13 3.46 0.00 -21.17
C CYS A 13 2.80 1.04 -20.25
N ARG A 14 2.30 2.17 -20.79
CA ARG A 14 1.56 3.17 -20.00
C ARG A 14 0.07 2.88 -19.91
N SER A 15 -0.44 1.94 -20.72
CA SER A 15 -1.88 1.71 -20.87
C SER A 15 -2.39 0.38 -20.29
N HIS A 16 -1.63 -0.30 -19.41
CA HIS A 16 -2.15 -1.46 -18.69
C HIS A 16 -1.67 -1.50 -17.22
N PRO A 17 -2.55 -1.77 -16.24
CA PRO A 17 -2.19 -1.83 -14.81
C PRO A 17 -1.09 -2.86 -14.50
N VAL A 18 -0.94 -3.90 -15.33
CA VAL A 18 0.11 -4.93 -15.25
C VAL A 18 1.47 -4.42 -15.76
N ALA A 19 1.50 -3.47 -16.70
CA ALA A 19 2.75 -2.89 -17.21
C ALA A 19 3.39 -1.87 -16.24
N THR A 20 2.58 -1.19 -15.42
CA THR A 20 3.06 -0.41 -14.25
C THR A 20 3.63 -1.31 -13.16
N ALA A 21 3.03 -2.49 -12.92
CA ALA A 21 3.56 -3.49 -12.00
C ALA A 21 4.92 -4.05 -12.47
N VAL A 22 5.09 -4.28 -13.79
CA VAL A 22 6.36 -4.68 -14.43
C VAL A 22 7.43 -3.57 -14.37
N ALA A 23 7.05 -2.29 -14.39
CA ALA A 23 7.98 -1.17 -14.19
C ALA A 23 8.40 -0.97 -12.71
N LYS A 24 7.53 -1.30 -11.75
CA LYS A 24 7.87 -1.27 -10.31
C LYS A 24 8.76 -2.42 -9.87
N ALA A 25 8.56 -3.62 -10.43
CA ALA A 25 9.47 -4.74 -10.25
C ALA A 25 10.87 -4.49 -10.87
N GLN A 26 10.95 -3.65 -11.92
CA GLN A 26 12.22 -3.18 -12.47
C GLN A 26 12.94 -2.13 -11.60
N MET A 27 12.28 -1.50 -10.62
CA MET A 27 12.91 -0.62 -9.62
C MET A 27 13.39 -1.38 -8.38
N ALA A 28 12.87 -2.58 -8.11
CA ALA A 28 13.38 -3.49 -7.09
C ALA A 28 14.87 -3.86 -7.27
N SER A 29 15.46 -3.60 -8.45
CA SER A 29 16.91 -3.76 -8.70
C SER A 29 17.77 -2.54 -8.35
N HIS A 30 17.16 -1.43 -7.88
CA HIS A 30 17.83 -0.32 -7.20
C HIS A 30 17.32 -0.27 -5.76
N MET A 31 17.74 -1.25 -4.97
CA MET A 31 17.41 -1.37 -3.56
C MET A 31 17.71 -0.03 -2.87
N THR A 32 16.69 0.65 -2.36
CA THR A 32 16.91 1.73 -1.40
C THR A 32 17.83 1.16 -0.33
N ALA A 33 19.01 1.76 -0.18
CA ALA A 33 19.95 1.27 0.82
C ALA A 33 19.30 1.43 2.20
N ASP A 34 19.70 0.58 3.13
CA ASP A 34 19.20 0.67 4.49
C ASP A 34 19.44 2.09 5.04
N ALA A 35 18.47 2.61 5.77
CA ALA A 35 18.41 3.97 6.31
C ALA A 35 18.28 5.13 5.30
N GLU A 36 18.17 4.87 3.99
CA GLU A 36 17.92 5.94 3.01
C GLU A 36 16.47 6.44 3.04
N PRO A 37 16.21 7.74 2.82
CA PRO A 37 14.86 8.26 2.66
C PRO A 37 14.12 7.63 1.48
N ALA A 38 12.89 7.19 1.69
CA ALA A 38 12.10 6.46 0.69
C ALA A 38 10.65 6.95 0.55
N ARG A 39 10.39 8.24 0.77
CA ARG A 39 9.03 8.78 0.87
C ARG A 39 8.12 8.44 -0.31
N ASP A 40 8.60 8.52 -1.54
CA ASP A 40 7.77 8.22 -2.72
C ASP A 40 7.40 6.73 -2.81
N LEU A 41 8.35 5.85 -2.46
CA LEU A 41 8.10 4.42 -2.37
C LEU A 41 7.09 4.12 -1.26
N LEU A 42 7.30 4.68 -0.07
CA LEU A 42 6.43 4.50 1.09
C LEU A 42 5.03 5.08 0.83
N ALA A 43 4.90 6.22 0.16
CA ALA A 43 3.62 6.78 -0.24
C ALA A 43 2.89 5.84 -1.22
N HIS A 44 3.62 5.24 -2.16
CA HIS A 44 3.03 4.27 -3.06
C HIS A 44 2.58 2.99 -2.35
N LEU A 45 3.40 2.45 -1.45
CA LEU A 45 3.04 1.30 -0.63
C LEU A 45 1.84 1.61 0.28
N GLY A 46 1.82 2.80 0.89
CA GLY A 46 0.71 3.27 1.72
C GLY A 46 -0.60 3.33 0.94
N TRP A 47 -0.57 3.80 -0.32
CA TRP A 47 -1.75 3.82 -1.18
C TRP A 47 -2.31 2.42 -1.44
N VAL A 48 -1.46 1.49 -1.90
CA VAL A 48 -1.89 0.13 -2.29
C VAL A 48 -2.34 -0.66 -1.07
N ILE A 49 -1.52 -0.69 -0.01
CA ILE A 49 -1.79 -1.45 1.20
C ILE A 49 -2.98 -0.85 1.96
N GLY A 50 -3.11 0.47 1.98
CA GLY A 50 -4.26 1.17 2.59
C GLY A 50 -5.59 0.73 2.00
N ILE A 51 -5.72 0.83 0.67
CA ILE A 51 -6.94 0.37 -0.02
C ILE A 51 -7.19 -1.12 0.21
N GLY A 52 -6.15 -1.96 0.11
CA GLY A 52 -6.31 -3.40 0.35
C GLY A 52 -6.77 -3.73 1.77
N ALA A 53 -6.27 -3.00 2.76
CA ALA A 53 -6.67 -3.21 4.15
C ALA A 53 -8.13 -2.81 4.40
N GLU A 54 -8.58 -1.69 3.83
CA GLU A 54 -9.97 -1.24 3.90
C GLU A 54 -10.90 -2.24 3.18
N ILE A 55 -10.52 -2.72 1.99
CA ILE A 55 -11.29 -3.76 1.27
C ILE A 55 -11.38 -5.02 2.14
N ALA A 56 -10.27 -5.48 2.73
CA ALA A 56 -10.29 -6.65 3.59
C ALA A 56 -11.19 -6.46 4.82
N ALA A 57 -11.18 -5.26 5.41
CA ALA A 57 -12.02 -4.92 6.55
C ALA A 57 -13.52 -4.88 6.19
N VAL A 58 -13.87 -4.42 4.99
CA VAL A 58 -15.25 -4.38 4.48
C VAL A 58 -15.75 -5.77 4.10
N VAL A 59 -14.97 -6.52 3.33
CA VAL A 59 -15.38 -7.80 2.74
C VAL A 59 -15.42 -8.91 3.79
N ALA A 60 -14.47 -8.92 4.72
CA ALA A 60 -14.39 -9.95 5.74
C ALA A 60 -13.85 -9.40 7.07
N PRO A 61 -14.70 -8.64 7.80
CA PRO A 61 -14.33 -8.01 9.06
C PRO A 61 -13.75 -9.03 10.06
N GLY A 62 -12.63 -8.68 10.70
CA GLY A 62 -12.03 -9.50 11.75
C GLY A 62 -11.17 -10.68 11.27
N LEU A 63 -11.09 -10.93 9.96
CA LEU A 63 -10.18 -11.95 9.43
C LEU A 63 -8.70 -11.56 9.58
N ALA A 64 -7.85 -12.59 9.67
CA ALA A 64 -6.41 -12.44 9.80
C ALA A 64 -5.77 -11.62 8.65
N GLN A 65 -6.40 -11.59 7.47
CA GLN A 65 -5.94 -10.80 6.32
C GLN A 65 -6.01 -9.29 6.59
N ALA A 66 -7.15 -8.77 7.05
CA ALA A 66 -7.30 -7.36 7.39
C ALA A 66 -6.29 -6.94 8.47
N LYS A 67 -6.10 -7.79 9.49
CA LYS A 67 -5.11 -7.59 10.56
C LYS A 67 -3.69 -7.47 10.00
N ARG A 68 -3.27 -8.39 9.12
CA ARG A 68 -1.94 -8.36 8.50
C ARG A 68 -1.74 -7.12 7.64
N LEU A 69 -2.74 -6.74 6.84
CA LEU A 69 -2.64 -5.56 5.97
C LEU A 69 -2.59 -4.25 6.78
N HIS A 70 -3.35 -4.11 7.86
CA HIS A 70 -3.20 -2.97 8.77
C HIS A 70 -1.84 -2.96 9.49
N ALA A 71 -1.32 -4.12 9.89
CA ALA A 71 0.02 -4.20 10.48
C ALA A 71 1.10 -3.76 9.48
N ALA A 72 1.03 -4.21 8.22
CA ALA A 72 1.92 -3.77 7.16
C ALA A 72 1.79 -2.26 6.89
N LEU A 73 0.57 -1.73 6.89
CA LEU A 73 0.33 -0.29 6.73
C LEU A 73 0.95 0.53 7.88
N ARG A 74 0.81 0.06 9.13
CA ARG A 74 1.50 0.69 10.28
C ARG A 74 3.02 0.67 10.10
N THR A 75 3.60 -0.41 9.57
CA THR A 75 5.03 -0.45 9.26
C THR A 75 5.40 0.62 8.22
N VAL A 76 4.63 0.76 7.14
CA VAL A 76 4.88 1.82 6.14
C VAL A 76 4.84 3.21 6.75
N VAL A 77 3.86 3.50 7.61
CA VAL A 77 3.74 4.78 8.31
C VAL A 77 4.90 5.00 9.28
N GLN A 78 5.33 3.95 10.00
CA GLN A 78 6.50 4.05 10.89
C GLN A 78 7.78 4.38 10.11
N LEU A 79 8.05 3.67 9.01
CA LEU A 79 9.19 3.97 8.12
C LEU A 79 9.13 5.38 7.54
N SER A 80 7.93 5.89 7.29
CA SER A 80 7.69 7.27 6.85
C SER A 80 8.02 8.30 7.93
N ILE A 81 7.61 8.04 9.18
CA ILE A 81 7.90 8.90 10.34
C ILE A 81 9.42 8.95 10.57
N ASP A 82 10.07 7.79 10.55
CA ASP A 82 11.51 7.68 10.71
C ASP A 82 12.28 8.22 9.49
N ASN A 83 11.57 8.41 8.37
CA ASN A 83 12.10 8.81 7.07
C ASN A 83 13.32 7.97 6.65
N ALA A 84 13.27 6.67 6.97
CA ALA A 84 14.37 5.74 6.83
C ALA A 84 13.83 4.40 6.34
N TRP A 85 14.23 4.00 5.14
CA TRP A 85 13.92 2.68 4.64
C TRP A 85 14.62 1.61 5.47
N GLN A 86 13.94 0.47 5.67
CA GLN A 86 14.51 -0.69 6.32
C GLN A 86 14.46 -1.88 5.35
N ALA A 87 15.61 -2.31 4.87
CA ALA A 87 15.70 -3.38 3.88
C ALA A 87 15.09 -4.71 4.39
N ALA A 88 15.15 -4.94 5.71
CA ALA A 88 14.55 -6.11 6.36
C ALA A 88 13.02 -6.18 6.19
N GLN A 89 12.34 -5.05 5.96
CA GLN A 89 10.89 -4.99 5.78
C GLN A 89 10.46 -5.22 4.33
N ALA A 90 11.40 -5.20 3.37
CA ALA A 90 11.09 -5.20 1.94
C ALA A 90 10.24 -6.40 1.50
N GLY A 91 10.57 -7.61 1.97
CA GLY A 91 9.83 -8.83 1.64
C GLY A 91 8.39 -8.78 2.16
N VAL A 92 8.23 -8.47 3.44
CA VAL A 92 6.91 -8.39 4.09
C VAL A 92 6.02 -7.34 3.42
N LEU A 93 6.57 -6.17 3.07
CA LEU A 93 5.83 -5.12 2.39
C LEU A 93 5.49 -5.46 0.94
N SER A 94 6.35 -6.20 0.24
CA SER A 94 6.07 -6.71 -1.11
C SER A 94 4.93 -7.73 -1.11
N ASP A 95 4.92 -8.65 -0.14
CA ASP A 95 3.86 -9.65 0.01
C ASP A 95 2.53 -8.98 0.34
N ALA A 96 2.52 -8.04 1.30
CA ALA A 96 1.34 -7.27 1.67
C ALA A 96 0.80 -6.43 0.49
N ALA A 97 1.67 -5.78 -0.28
CA ALA A 97 1.26 -5.02 -1.47
C ALA A 97 0.68 -5.94 -2.55
N THR A 98 1.19 -7.16 -2.69
CA THR A 98 0.66 -8.15 -3.63
C THR A 98 -0.73 -8.62 -3.18
N GLU A 99 -0.89 -8.96 -1.91
CA GLU A 99 -2.18 -9.35 -1.31
C GLU A 99 -3.22 -8.23 -1.45
N ALA A 100 -2.84 -6.99 -1.15
CA ALA A 100 -3.70 -5.81 -1.31
C ALA A 100 -4.13 -5.56 -2.76
N LYS A 101 -3.20 -5.73 -3.72
CA LYS A 101 -3.49 -5.62 -5.15
C LYS A 101 -4.48 -6.70 -5.60
N ASP A 102 -4.31 -7.94 -5.13
CA ASP A 102 -5.21 -9.05 -5.48
C ASP A 102 -6.63 -8.80 -4.94
N LEU A 103 -6.76 -8.25 -3.72
CA LEU A 103 -8.03 -7.80 -3.16
C LEU A 103 -8.68 -6.70 -3.99
N LEU A 104 -7.90 -5.69 -4.40
CA LEU A 104 -8.39 -4.61 -5.24
C LEU A 104 -8.92 -5.13 -6.59
N VAL A 105 -8.25 -6.10 -7.20
CA VAL A 105 -8.71 -6.73 -8.45
C VAL A 105 -9.99 -7.53 -8.21
N ALA A 106 -10.07 -8.31 -7.13
CA ALA A 106 -11.24 -9.13 -6.81
C ALA A 106 -12.48 -8.29 -6.44
N HIS A 107 -12.28 -7.11 -5.85
CA HIS A 107 -13.34 -6.25 -5.31
C HIS A 107 -13.29 -4.83 -5.88
N ALA A 108 -13.05 -4.70 -7.19
CA ALA A 108 -12.81 -3.42 -7.85
C ALA A 108 -13.90 -2.35 -7.59
N GLY A 109 -15.17 -2.76 -7.48
CA GLY A 109 -16.27 -1.84 -7.15
C GLY A 109 -16.10 -1.20 -5.77
N ILE A 110 -15.82 -2.01 -4.74
CA ILE A 110 -15.53 -1.52 -3.38
C ILE A 110 -14.24 -0.69 -3.37
N GLY A 111 -13.22 -1.14 -4.10
CA GLY A 111 -11.95 -0.44 -4.20
C GLY A 111 -12.07 0.97 -4.79
N PHE A 112 -13.01 1.20 -5.72
CA PHE A 112 -13.24 2.52 -6.30
C PHE A 112 -13.75 3.53 -5.26
N ASP A 113 -14.66 3.10 -4.39
CA ASP A 113 -15.20 3.95 -3.32
C ASP A 113 -14.15 4.27 -2.24
N LEU A 114 -13.10 3.46 -2.14
CA LEU A 114 -12.02 3.58 -1.15
C LEU A 114 -10.77 4.31 -1.68
N ILE A 115 -10.75 4.73 -2.95
CA ILE A 115 -9.65 5.54 -3.52
C ILE A 115 -9.31 6.77 -2.64
N PRO A 116 -10.30 7.55 -2.14
CA PRO A 116 -10.00 8.71 -1.29
C PRO A 116 -9.21 8.37 -0.02
N SER A 117 -9.44 7.20 0.58
CA SER A 117 -8.70 6.74 1.76
C SER A 117 -7.23 6.42 1.41
N GLY A 118 -7.00 5.77 0.27
CA GLY A 118 -5.66 5.53 -0.26
C GLY A 118 -4.91 6.83 -0.60
N ASP A 119 -5.60 7.78 -1.23
CA ASP A 119 -5.05 9.09 -1.57
C ASP A 119 -4.69 9.89 -0.31
N TYR A 120 -5.54 9.86 0.72
CA TYR A 120 -5.29 10.52 2.00
C TYR A 120 -3.98 10.07 2.64
N ILE A 121 -3.78 8.76 2.82
CA ILE A 121 -2.58 8.26 3.49
C ILE A 121 -1.31 8.49 2.65
N ALA A 122 -1.41 8.33 1.33
CA ALA A 122 -0.28 8.54 0.43
C ALA A 122 0.17 10.01 0.39
N ALA A 123 -0.77 10.96 0.44
CA ALA A 123 -0.45 12.39 0.52
C ALA A 123 0.30 12.71 1.83
N ARG A 124 -0.21 12.23 2.97
CA ARG A 124 0.43 12.48 4.27
C ARG A 124 1.84 11.91 4.39
N ILE A 125 2.09 10.72 3.83
CA ILE A 125 3.43 10.12 3.79
C ILE A 125 4.36 10.97 2.92
N ARG A 126 3.91 11.39 1.73
CA ARG A 126 4.69 12.22 0.82
C ARG A 126 5.09 13.55 1.47
N ASP A 127 4.13 14.18 2.14
CA ASP A 127 4.31 15.47 2.82
C ASP A 127 5.09 15.32 4.15
N GLY A 128 5.28 14.09 4.65
CA GLY A 128 5.98 13.81 5.90
C GLY A 128 5.22 14.21 7.15
N VAL A 129 3.90 14.22 7.06
CA VAL A 129 3.00 14.56 8.17
C VAL A 129 2.21 13.34 8.64
N ALA A 130 2.44 12.17 8.04
CA ALA A 130 1.81 10.92 8.47
C ALA A 130 2.13 10.59 9.93
N SER A 131 1.13 10.12 10.66
CA SER A 131 1.24 9.66 12.04
C SER A 131 0.55 8.31 12.21
N LEU A 132 0.91 7.58 13.28
CA LEU A 132 0.28 6.29 13.59
C LEU A 132 -1.22 6.40 13.92
N SER A 133 -1.75 7.61 14.11
CA SER A 133 -3.20 7.84 14.26
C SER A 133 -3.93 7.87 12.91
N ASP A 134 -3.22 7.97 11.79
CA ASP A 134 -3.79 7.88 10.44
C ASP A 134 -4.16 6.43 10.06
N VAL A 135 -3.79 5.44 10.87
CA VAL A 135 -4.05 4.01 10.64
C VAL A 135 -4.68 3.40 11.88
N ALA A 136 -5.80 2.71 11.71
CA ALA A 136 -6.43 1.98 12.80
C ALA A 136 -5.45 0.99 13.45
N GLY A 137 -5.33 1.04 14.77
CA GLY A 137 -4.49 0.10 15.52
C GLY A 137 -5.18 -1.23 15.76
N ALA A 138 -4.58 -2.07 16.62
CA ALA A 138 -5.13 -3.40 16.92
C ALA A 138 -6.49 -3.33 17.65
N GLU A 139 -6.84 -2.18 18.22
CA GLU A 139 -8.07 -1.92 18.96
C GLU A 139 -9.35 -2.21 18.17
N ILE A 140 -9.35 -2.00 16.85
CA ILE A 140 -10.52 -2.31 16.01
C ILE A 140 -10.75 -3.82 15.83
N TYR A 141 -9.81 -4.63 16.27
CA TYR A 141 -9.84 -6.09 16.14
C TYR A 141 -10.04 -6.82 17.48
N SER A 142 -10.12 -6.09 18.59
CA SER A 142 -10.44 -6.64 19.89
C SER A 142 -11.93 -6.93 19.98
N THR A 143 -12.32 -8.20 20.05
CA THR A 143 -13.69 -8.65 20.33
C THR A 143 -14.00 -8.66 21.82
N ASP A 144 -13.40 -7.78 22.63
CA ASP A 144 -13.66 -7.72 24.07
C ASP A 144 -14.62 -6.55 24.34
N PRO A 145 -15.92 -6.79 24.63
CA PRO A 145 -16.83 -5.77 25.11
C PRO A 145 -16.52 -5.50 26.59
N LYS A 146 -15.31 -5.02 26.90
CA LYS A 146 -14.99 -4.59 28.26
C LYS A 146 -15.24 -3.11 28.39
N GLY A 147 -16.49 -2.80 28.72
CA GLY A 147 -16.91 -1.45 29.00
C GLY A 147 -18.37 -1.21 29.39
N VAL A 148 -19.16 -2.23 29.76
CA VAL A 148 -20.42 -2.02 30.51
C VAL A 148 -20.60 -3.18 31.49
N THR A 149 -21.15 -2.87 32.67
CA THR A 149 -21.34 -3.68 33.90
C THR A 149 -20.13 -3.65 34.83
N ALA A 150 -20.21 -3.15 36.07
CA ALA A 150 -21.27 -2.45 36.81
C ALA A 150 -20.60 -1.50 37.82
#